data_AF-A0A1U8LEF0-F1
#
_entry.id   AF-A0A1U8LEF0-F1
#
_cell.length_a   1.000
_cell.length_b   1.000
_cell.length_c   1.000
_cell.angle_alpha   90.00
_cell.angle_beta   90.00
_cell.angle_gamma   90.00
#
_symmetry.space_group_name_H-M   'P 1'
#
loop_
_entity.id
_entity.type
_entity.pdbx_description
1 polymer ?
#
loop_
_entity_poly.entity_id
_entity_poly.type
_entity_poly.pdbx_seq_one_letter_code
_entity_poly.pdbx_strand_id
1 'polypeptide(L)'
;MSIVENYSGDESDDEREEKEISQRMECFNRLFVVASSSVQLYYEKYILKQPCMNSKQSGETWIREILDSHKLRCMINFRMSKMEFTSLLRVLETRYNLQTSRNISSSEMLGIFLYILGTGAKVSQCRERFQRSGSTISRYFAIVLEKVSRMATDLIAPEDPFFSSIPEQIHNDSRYMPHFKDCIGAIDGTHIAAILPPNEQIPYIGRKGIPTQNVMAVCDFNMCFTFVMAGWEGSAHDTRIFLDAIRDPKYKFPHPPNGKYYLVDSGYPQMKGYLGPYRSQRYHLPEFRRGRPVSENAHGRESGDDDDDNDDSDDDESSSSSNSDNQEDLKVTNYKSDEENISTDEEENIEIPEPMDIEQTDPYGKRKLESNIQKDDYLRTLNKDY
;
A
#
# COMPACT_ATOMS: atom_id res chain seq x y z
N MET A 1 6.78 -52.96 93.24
CA MET A 1 5.35 -52.77 92.92
C MET A 1 4.96 -51.38 93.42
N SER A 2 4.59 -50.50 92.51
CA SER A 2 4.03 -49.12 92.66
C SER A 2 4.45 -48.43 91.36
N ILE A 3 3.76 -48.63 90.22
CA ILE A 3 2.42 -48.17 89.84
C ILE A 3 2.26 -46.67 90.08
N VAL A 4 2.45 -45.94 88.96
CA VAL A 4 1.67 -44.79 88.42
C VAL A 4 1.60 -43.58 89.36
N GLU A 5 2.07 -42.40 88.96
CA GLU A 5 1.19 -41.44 88.29
C GLU A 5 1.93 -40.56 87.29
N ASN A 6 1.52 -40.69 86.02
CA ASN A 6 1.65 -39.65 85.03
C ASN A 6 0.88 -38.42 85.55
N TYR A 7 1.59 -37.43 86.08
CA TYR A 7 1.05 -36.08 86.19
C TYR A 7 1.08 -35.46 84.80
N SER A 8 0.00 -35.68 84.06
CA SER A 8 -0.46 -34.76 83.03
C SER A 8 -0.59 -33.38 83.69
N GLY A 9 0.32 -32.47 83.36
CA GLY A 9 0.17 -31.07 83.72
C GLY A 9 -1.09 -30.55 83.04
N ASP A 10 -2.17 -30.41 83.81
CA ASP A 10 -3.30 -29.58 83.41
C ASP A 10 -2.76 -28.16 83.31
N GLU A 11 -2.62 -27.66 82.08
CA GLU A 11 -2.51 -26.22 81.82
C GLU A 11 -3.68 -25.56 82.55
N SER A 12 -3.39 -24.55 83.39
CA SER A 12 -4.45 -23.79 84.04
C SER A 12 -5.32 -23.12 82.96
N ASP A 13 -6.62 -23.00 83.22
CA ASP A 13 -7.54 -22.30 82.29
C ASP A 13 -7.02 -20.89 81.95
N ASP A 14 -6.33 -20.24 82.89
CA ASP A 14 -5.67 -18.94 82.71
C ASP A 14 -4.51 -19.00 81.68
N GLU A 15 -3.65 -20.02 81.70
CA GLU A 15 -2.55 -20.18 80.73
C GLU A 15 -3.08 -20.49 79.32
N ARG A 16 -4.20 -21.22 79.24
CA ARG A 16 -4.87 -21.53 77.98
C ARG A 16 -5.53 -20.30 77.38
N GLU A 17 -6.17 -19.47 78.21
CA GLU A 17 -6.77 -18.20 77.81
C GLU A 17 -5.70 -17.19 77.35
N GLU A 18 -4.56 -17.12 78.04
CA GLU A 18 -3.44 -16.25 77.65
C GLU A 18 -2.82 -16.66 76.30
N LYS A 19 -2.64 -17.97 76.06
CA LYS A 19 -2.20 -18.50 74.75
C LYS A 19 -3.21 -18.19 73.64
N GLU A 20 -4.50 -18.32 73.92
CA GLU A 20 -5.55 -18.02 72.93
C GLU A 20 -5.61 -16.53 72.58
N ILE A 21 -5.44 -15.65 73.57
CA ILE A 21 -5.32 -14.19 73.36
C ILE A 21 -4.09 -13.85 72.54
N SER A 22 -2.93 -14.45 72.87
CA SER A 22 -1.68 -14.25 72.12
C SER A 22 -1.80 -14.71 70.67
N GLN A 23 -2.42 -15.86 70.43
CA GLN A 23 -2.65 -16.40 69.10
C GLN A 23 -3.65 -15.56 68.29
N ARG A 24 -4.72 -15.03 68.92
CA ARG A 24 -5.64 -14.08 68.28
C ARG A 24 -4.95 -12.77 67.93
N MET A 25 -4.10 -12.25 68.82
CA MET A 25 -3.30 -11.05 68.56
C MET A 25 -2.34 -11.27 67.40
N GLU A 26 -1.68 -12.44 67.31
CA GLU A 26 -0.81 -12.79 66.19
C GLU A 26 -1.59 -12.88 64.87
N CYS A 27 -2.75 -13.54 64.87
CA CYS A 27 -3.65 -13.59 63.71
C CYS A 27 -4.13 -12.20 63.27
N PHE A 28 -4.51 -11.34 64.22
CA PHE A 28 -4.91 -9.97 63.93
C PHE A 28 -3.75 -9.15 63.34
N ASN A 29 -2.54 -9.28 63.90
CA ASN A 29 -1.35 -8.61 63.39
C ASN A 29 -1.01 -9.07 61.97
N ARG A 30 -1.09 -10.38 61.69
CA ARG A 30 -0.90 -10.92 60.33
C ARG A 30 -1.94 -10.36 59.36
N LEU A 31 -3.22 -10.35 59.75
CA LEU A 31 -4.30 -9.78 58.94
C LEU A 31 -4.10 -8.28 58.68
N PHE A 32 -3.71 -7.53 59.70
CA PHE A 32 -3.43 -6.10 59.62
C PHE A 32 -2.26 -5.80 58.67
N VAL A 33 -1.18 -6.58 58.72
CA VAL A 33 -0.03 -6.44 57.81
C VAL A 33 -0.45 -6.74 56.37
N VAL A 34 -1.24 -7.79 56.13
CA VAL A 34 -1.72 -8.11 54.78
C VAL A 34 -2.66 -7.03 54.24
N ALA A 35 -3.59 -6.55 55.07
CA ALA A 35 -4.53 -5.50 54.69
C ALA A 35 -3.82 -4.17 54.40
N SER A 36 -2.92 -3.73 55.27
CA SER A 36 -2.12 -2.50 55.07
C SER A 36 -1.20 -2.60 53.86
N SER A 37 -0.55 -3.74 53.64
CA SER A 37 0.27 -3.99 52.44
C SER A 37 -0.57 -3.95 51.16
N SER A 38 -1.79 -4.52 51.20
CA SER A 38 -2.71 -4.49 50.06
C SER A 38 -3.19 -3.07 49.73
N VAL A 39 -3.51 -2.27 50.75
CA VAL A 39 -3.87 -0.85 50.59
C VAL A 39 -2.68 -0.05 50.04
N GLN A 40 -1.47 -0.28 50.55
CA GLN A 40 -0.26 0.39 50.08
C GLN A 40 0.01 0.05 48.60
N LEU A 41 -0.04 -1.23 48.22
CA LEU A 41 0.14 -1.66 46.83
C LEU A 41 -0.92 -1.06 45.90
N TYR A 42 -2.17 -0.98 46.36
CA TYR A 42 -3.23 -0.31 45.60
C TYR A 42 -2.96 1.19 45.44
N TYR A 43 -2.54 1.87 46.52
CA TYR A 43 -2.22 3.28 46.50
C TYR A 43 -1.05 3.56 45.54
N GLU A 44 0.04 2.82 45.63
CA GLU A 44 1.21 2.99 44.77
C GLU A 44 0.89 2.70 43.30
N LYS A 45 0.07 1.68 43.02
CA LYS A 45 -0.25 1.28 41.65
C LYS A 45 -1.28 2.19 40.96
N TYR A 46 -2.28 2.67 41.69
CA TYR A 46 -3.43 3.34 41.09
C TYR A 46 -3.56 4.83 41.46
N ILE A 47 -3.06 5.23 42.62
CA ILE A 47 -3.19 6.61 43.14
C ILE A 47 -1.90 7.41 42.90
N LEU A 48 -0.73 6.86 43.26
CA LEU A 48 0.56 7.52 43.08
C LEU A 48 1.06 7.40 41.63
N LYS A 49 0.44 8.15 40.72
CA LYS A 49 0.80 8.12 39.30
C LYS A 49 2.06 8.96 39.06
N GLN A 50 3.12 8.31 38.60
CA GLN A 50 4.30 9.01 38.07
C GLN A 50 4.03 9.52 36.64
N PRO A 51 4.33 10.80 36.32
CA PRO A 51 4.18 11.32 34.97
C PRO A 51 5.12 10.61 33.97
N CYS A 52 4.57 10.11 32.87
CA CYS A 52 5.33 9.32 31.88
C CYS A 52 5.68 10.10 30.59
N MET A 53 5.17 11.32 30.37
CA MET A 53 5.39 12.14 29.17
C MET A 53 5.59 13.62 29.55
N ASN A 54 6.62 13.92 30.32
CA ASN A 54 6.86 15.22 30.94
C ASN A 54 8.14 15.92 30.44
N SER A 55 8.63 15.56 29.24
CA SER A 55 9.77 16.25 28.64
C SER A 55 9.44 17.73 28.43
N LYS A 56 10.46 18.58 28.62
CA LYS A 56 10.36 20.03 28.38
C LYS A 56 10.15 20.37 26.90
N GLN A 57 10.58 19.49 26.00
CA GLN A 57 10.37 19.64 24.56
C GLN A 57 9.03 18.98 24.19
N SER A 58 7.97 19.79 24.14
CA SER A 58 6.66 19.32 23.65
C SER A 58 6.69 19.07 22.13
N GLY A 59 5.73 18.29 21.63
CA GLY A 59 5.55 18.05 20.19
C GLY A 59 5.48 19.36 19.38
N GLU A 60 4.66 20.31 19.80
CA GLU A 60 4.58 21.65 19.20
C GLU A 60 5.92 22.39 19.17
N THR A 61 6.68 22.35 20.26
CA THR A 61 7.99 23.01 20.34
C THR A 61 8.98 22.37 19.37
N TRP A 62 8.95 21.04 19.26
CA TRP A 62 9.79 20.31 18.32
C TRP A 62 9.40 20.59 16.85
N ILE A 63 8.11 20.71 16.53
CA ILE A 63 7.66 21.08 15.18
C ILE A 63 8.19 22.46 14.80
N ARG A 64 8.02 23.46 15.66
CA ARG A 64 8.57 24.80 15.42
C ARG A 64 10.08 24.76 15.23
N GLU A 65 10.79 24.00 16.07
CA GLU A 65 12.24 23.82 15.91
C GLU A 65 12.62 23.22 14.55
N ILE A 66 11.90 22.20 14.06
CA ILE A 66 12.17 21.62 12.74
C ILE A 66 11.91 22.62 11.62
N LEU A 67 10.82 23.37 11.71
CA LEU A 67 10.42 24.33 10.69
C LEU A 67 11.34 25.56 10.68
N ASP A 68 11.90 25.97 11.81
CA ASP A 68 12.75 27.16 11.92
C ASP A 68 14.25 26.86 11.85
N SER A 69 14.63 25.59 11.90
CA SER A 69 16.02 25.14 11.80
C SER A 69 16.44 24.87 10.34
N HIS A 70 17.54 24.13 10.16
CA HIS A 70 18.11 23.86 8.86
C HIS A 70 17.13 23.12 7.94
N LYS A 71 17.04 23.56 6.67
CA LYS A 71 16.10 23.07 5.65
C LYS A 71 16.02 21.54 5.51
N LEU A 72 17.14 20.84 5.72
CA LEU A 72 17.21 19.38 5.63
C LEU A 72 16.41 18.67 6.73
N ARG A 73 16.20 19.29 7.90
CA ARG A 73 15.47 18.64 9.00
C ARG A 73 14.03 18.34 8.61
N CYS A 74 13.37 19.29 7.94
CA CYS A 74 12.02 19.12 7.42
C CYS A 74 11.98 17.99 6.37
N MET A 75 12.92 17.99 5.41
CA MET A 75 13.02 16.93 4.40
C MET A 75 13.26 15.54 5.01
N ILE A 76 14.13 15.42 6.00
CA ILE A 76 14.47 14.14 6.64
C ILE A 76 13.28 13.58 7.42
N ASN A 77 12.55 14.43 8.16
CA ASN A 77 11.50 13.98 9.06
C ASN A 77 10.13 13.91 8.38
N PHE A 78 9.83 14.79 7.43
CA PHE A 78 8.50 14.94 6.81
C PHE A 78 8.49 14.70 5.29
N ARG A 79 9.66 14.40 4.68
CA ARG A 79 9.82 14.17 3.23
C ARG A 79 9.41 15.34 2.33
N MET A 80 9.37 16.55 2.90
CA MET A 80 9.05 17.78 2.19
C MET A 80 9.72 18.99 2.84
N SER A 81 9.82 20.08 2.10
CA SER A 81 10.39 21.34 2.56
C SER A 81 9.44 22.07 3.52
N LYS A 82 9.96 23.08 4.24
CA LYS A 82 9.15 23.95 5.10
C LYS A 82 8.00 24.61 4.33
N MET A 83 8.27 25.04 3.09
CA MET A 83 7.30 25.75 2.27
C MET A 83 6.15 24.80 1.87
N GLU A 84 6.48 23.59 1.44
CA GLU A 84 5.47 22.57 1.10
C GLU A 84 4.66 22.15 2.33
N PHE A 85 5.32 21.95 3.48
CA PHE A 85 4.62 21.66 4.74
C PHE A 85 3.62 22.77 5.10
N THR A 86 4.03 24.03 5.00
CA THR A 86 3.19 25.18 5.35
C THR A 86 2.03 25.34 4.36
N SER A 87 2.29 25.16 3.07
CA SER A 87 1.27 25.17 2.02
C SER A 87 0.27 24.04 2.21
N LEU A 88 0.74 22.82 2.47
CA LEU A 88 -0.11 21.66 2.75
C LEU A 88 -0.97 21.89 4.00
N LEU A 89 -0.38 22.37 5.09
CA LEU A 89 -1.10 22.69 6.31
C LEU A 89 -2.23 23.69 6.04
N ARG A 90 -1.92 24.79 5.33
CA ARG A 90 -2.91 25.80 4.96
C ARG A 90 -4.04 25.23 4.10
N VAL A 91 -3.73 24.37 3.13
CA VAL A 91 -4.74 23.69 2.31
C VAL A 91 -5.63 22.79 3.17
N LEU A 92 -5.05 21.99 4.07
CA LEU A 92 -5.80 21.11 4.96
C LEU A 92 -6.71 21.88 5.93
N GLU A 93 -6.24 23.01 6.47
CA GLU A 93 -7.04 23.87 7.35
C GLU A 93 -8.20 24.55 6.61
N THR A 94 -7.90 25.14 5.44
CA THR A 94 -8.87 25.99 4.72
C THR A 94 -9.88 25.21 3.90
N ARG A 95 -9.44 24.18 3.15
CA ARG A 95 -10.30 23.40 2.25
C ARG A 95 -10.86 22.14 2.88
N TYR A 96 -10.08 21.47 3.73
CA TYR A 96 -10.45 20.15 4.27
C TYR A 96 -10.84 20.20 5.75
N ASN A 97 -10.87 21.40 6.35
CA ASN A 97 -11.31 21.65 7.72
C ASN A 97 -10.53 20.82 8.75
N LEU A 98 -9.20 20.82 8.65
CA LEU A 98 -8.32 20.35 9.72
C LEU A 98 -8.28 21.42 10.82
N GLN A 99 -8.89 21.13 11.97
CA GLN A 99 -9.00 22.09 13.06
C GLN A 99 -8.05 21.75 14.21
N THR A 100 -7.47 22.81 14.80
CA THR A 100 -6.75 22.69 16.07
C THR A 100 -7.70 22.21 17.18
N SER A 101 -7.21 21.31 18.01
CA SER A 101 -7.91 20.83 19.21
C SER A 101 -7.40 21.57 20.45
N ARG A 102 -8.13 21.49 21.56
CA ARG A 102 -7.76 22.13 22.83
C ARG A 102 -6.32 21.85 23.27
N ASN A 103 -5.81 20.65 22.99
CA ASN A 103 -4.52 20.19 23.50
C ASN A 103 -3.44 19.98 22.42
N ILE A 104 -3.77 20.14 21.12
CA ILE A 104 -2.84 19.90 20.02
C ILE A 104 -3.19 20.80 18.83
N SER A 105 -2.16 21.40 18.23
CA SER A 105 -2.26 22.23 17.03
C SER A 105 -2.44 21.37 15.78
N SER A 106 -3.03 21.95 14.74
CA SER A 106 -3.07 21.38 13.39
C SER A 106 -1.67 21.09 12.83
N SER A 107 -0.68 21.94 13.12
CA SER A 107 0.73 21.73 12.75
C SER A 107 1.31 20.49 13.42
N GLU A 108 1.06 20.26 14.71
CA GLU A 108 1.50 19.07 15.43
C GLU A 108 0.76 17.82 14.92
N MET A 109 -0.55 17.90 14.62
CA MET A 109 -1.30 16.80 14.01
C MET A 109 -0.69 16.38 12.66
N LEU A 110 -0.46 17.34 11.76
CA LEU A 110 0.16 17.08 10.46
C LEU A 110 1.60 16.57 10.63
N GLY A 111 2.35 17.13 11.57
CA GLY A 111 3.70 16.70 11.91
C GLY A 111 3.76 15.25 12.38
N ILE A 112 2.83 14.79 13.22
CA ILE A 112 2.70 13.39 13.63
C ILE A 112 2.48 12.50 12.41
N PHE A 113 1.51 12.87 11.57
CA PHE A 113 1.16 12.11 10.38
C PHE A 113 2.33 11.94 9.41
N LEU A 114 2.98 13.05 9.05
CA LEU A 114 4.12 13.05 8.13
C LEU A 114 5.36 12.40 8.73
N TYR A 115 5.58 12.51 10.05
CA TYR A 115 6.69 11.82 10.71
C TYR A 115 6.55 10.30 10.62
N ILE A 116 5.34 9.78 10.86
CA ILE A 116 5.05 8.35 10.74
C ILE A 116 5.29 7.86 9.31
N LEU A 117 4.72 8.55 8.31
CA LEU A 117 4.88 8.16 6.91
C LEU A 117 6.32 8.33 6.40
N GLY A 118 6.97 9.43 6.76
CA GLY A 118 8.29 9.78 6.26
C GLY A 118 9.41 8.91 6.84
N THR A 119 9.29 8.50 8.09
CA THR A 119 10.34 7.74 8.80
C THR A 119 9.99 6.28 9.04
N GLY A 120 8.73 5.87 8.86
CA GLY A 120 8.26 4.55 9.26
C GLY A 120 8.23 4.37 10.78
N ALA A 121 8.11 5.47 11.54
CA ALA A 121 8.18 5.44 13.00
C ALA A 121 7.02 4.64 13.62
N LYS A 122 7.34 3.83 14.63
CA LYS A 122 6.36 3.11 15.44
C LYS A 122 5.63 4.09 16.36
N VAL A 123 4.39 3.77 16.74
CA VAL A 123 3.59 4.58 17.68
C VAL A 123 4.36 4.85 18.99
N SER A 124 5.14 3.89 19.51
CA SER A 124 5.99 4.09 20.69
C SER A 124 7.05 5.18 20.50
N GLN A 125 7.68 5.26 19.33
CA GLN A 125 8.65 6.30 19.00
C GLN A 125 7.95 7.66 18.85
N CYS A 126 6.75 7.69 18.27
CA CYS A 126 5.96 8.91 18.17
C CYS A 126 5.50 9.41 19.53
N ARG A 127 5.12 8.52 20.45
CA ARG A 127 4.79 8.88 21.84
C ARG A 127 5.96 9.62 22.46
N GLU A 128 7.15 9.01 22.44
CA GLU A 128 8.37 9.62 22.98
C GLU A 128 8.72 10.93 22.26
N ARG A 129 8.58 11.00 20.95
CA ARG A 129 8.94 12.22 20.21
C ARG A 129 8.01 13.39 20.50
N PHE A 130 6.70 13.17 20.44
CA PHE A 130 5.70 14.22 20.53
C PHE A 130 5.20 14.46 21.96
N GLN A 131 5.62 13.61 22.90
CA GLN A 131 5.21 13.65 24.30
C GLN A 131 3.69 13.49 24.46
N ARG A 132 3.10 12.57 23.68
CA ARG A 132 1.66 12.27 23.65
C ARG A 132 1.36 10.81 23.97
N SER A 133 0.14 10.52 24.42
CA SER A 133 -0.33 9.15 24.59
C SER A 133 -0.44 8.43 23.24
N GLY A 134 -0.35 7.09 23.24
CA GLY A 134 -0.55 6.30 22.02
C GLY A 134 -1.93 6.52 21.39
N SER A 135 -2.97 6.61 22.23
CA SER A 135 -4.33 6.96 21.79
C SER A 135 -4.41 8.31 21.09
N THR A 136 -3.63 9.29 21.54
CA THR A 136 -3.56 10.63 20.94
C THR A 136 -2.89 10.58 19.58
N ILE A 137 -1.73 9.90 19.47
CA ILE A 137 -1.02 9.72 18.21
C ILE A 137 -1.92 9.03 17.18
N SER A 138 -2.55 7.92 17.57
CA SER A 138 -3.42 7.14 16.68
C SER A 138 -4.63 7.94 16.22
N ARG A 139 -5.33 8.62 17.14
CA ARG A 139 -6.49 9.46 16.82
C ARG A 139 -6.13 10.55 15.80
N TYR A 140 -5.05 11.29 16.02
CA TYR A 140 -4.70 12.39 15.13
C TYR A 140 -4.10 11.93 13.81
N PHE A 141 -3.40 10.79 13.78
CA PHE A 141 -3.02 10.14 12.53
C PHE A 141 -4.27 9.82 11.69
N ALA A 142 -5.30 9.21 12.28
CA ALA A 142 -6.53 8.85 11.57
C ALA A 142 -7.30 10.09 11.07
N ILE A 143 -7.36 11.16 11.88
CA ILE A 143 -8.00 12.42 11.46
C ILE A 143 -7.27 13.02 10.25
N VAL A 144 -5.94 13.13 10.29
CA VAL A 144 -5.18 13.70 9.17
C VAL A 144 -5.25 12.81 7.94
N LEU A 145 -5.19 11.48 8.12
CA LEU A 145 -5.39 10.51 7.04
C LEU A 145 -6.72 10.75 6.31
N GLU A 146 -7.82 10.91 7.05
CA GLU A 146 -9.12 11.20 6.44
C GLU A 146 -9.07 12.50 5.59
N LYS A 147 -8.44 13.57 6.11
CA LYS A 147 -8.35 14.83 5.37
C LYS A 147 -7.49 14.71 4.12
N VAL A 148 -6.35 14.03 4.22
CA VAL A 148 -5.44 13.79 3.09
C VAL A 148 -6.09 12.87 2.05
N SER A 149 -6.87 11.86 2.46
CA SER A 149 -7.61 11.02 1.53
C SER A 149 -8.68 11.79 0.75
N ARG A 150 -9.40 12.72 1.40
CA ARG A 150 -10.33 13.64 0.70
C ARG A 150 -9.58 14.61 -0.21
N MET A 151 -8.37 15.03 0.17
CA MET A 151 -7.55 15.85 -0.70
C MET A 151 -7.05 15.08 -1.91
N ALA A 152 -6.69 13.81 -1.74
CA ALA A 152 -6.26 12.96 -2.83
C ALA A 152 -7.35 12.79 -3.90
N THR A 153 -8.64 12.73 -3.52
CA THR A 153 -9.74 12.65 -4.51
C THR A 153 -9.88 13.92 -5.37
N ASP A 154 -9.42 15.07 -4.88
CA ASP A 154 -9.46 16.33 -5.63
C ASP A 154 -8.17 16.55 -6.46
N LEU A 155 -7.06 15.92 -6.06
CA LEU A 155 -5.74 16.11 -6.68
C LEU A 155 -5.37 15.01 -7.70
N ILE A 156 -5.75 13.76 -7.44
CA ILE A 156 -5.45 12.62 -8.31
C ILE A 156 -6.55 12.55 -9.36
N ALA A 157 -6.44 13.45 -10.34
CA ALA A 157 -7.31 13.55 -11.49
C ALA A 157 -6.51 14.14 -12.67
N PRO A 158 -6.90 13.87 -13.93
CA PRO A 158 -6.31 14.57 -15.07
C PRO A 158 -6.54 16.07 -14.97
N GLU A 159 -5.49 16.87 -15.24
CA GLU A 159 -5.63 18.34 -15.33
C GLU A 159 -6.57 18.76 -16.46
N ASP A 160 -6.49 18.06 -17.60
CA ASP A 160 -7.43 18.16 -18.71
C ASP A 160 -8.26 16.88 -18.83
N PRO A 161 -9.53 16.88 -18.39
CA PRO A 161 -10.41 15.70 -18.49
C PRO A 161 -10.73 15.26 -19.92
N PHE A 162 -10.54 16.14 -20.91
CA PHE A 162 -10.84 15.86 -22.32
C PHE A 162 -9.60 15.50 -23.14
N PHE A 163 -8.40 15.56 -22.55
CA PHE A 163 -7.13 15.26 -23.21
C PHE A 163 -7.01 15.93 -24.59
N SER A 164 -7.31 17.23 -24.63
CA SER A 164 -7.47 18.04 -25.83
C SER A 164 -6.13 18.37 -26.50
N SER A 165 -5.08 18.51 -25.69
CA SER A 165 -3.73 18.79 -26.16
C SER A 165 -2.85 17.54 -26.20
N ILE A 166 -1.76 17.64 -26.95
CA ILE A 166 -0.73 16.61 -27.00
C ILE A 166 0.27 16.93 -25.87
N PRO A 167 0.64 15.96 -25.02
CA PRO A 167 1.67 16.14 -24.01
C PRO A 167 2.98 16.67 -24.61
N GLU A 168 3.60 17.67 -23.96
CA GLU A 168 4.82 18.31 -24.45
C GLU A 168 5.98 17.32 -24.64
N GLN A 169 6.04 16.30 -23.77
CA GLN A 169 7.02 15.21 -23.80
C GLN A 169 6.93 14.40 -25.10
N ILE A 170 5.73 14.27 -25.67
CA ILE A 170 5.52 13.62 -26.97
C ILE A 170 5.80 14.62 -28.08
N HIS A 171 5.20 15.82 -28.00
CA HIS A 171 5.28 16.83 -29.04
C HIS A 171 6.72 17.23 -29.37
N ASN A 172 7.57 17.37 -28.36
CA ASN A 172 8.93 17.87 -28.51
C ASN A 172 9.96 16.77 -28.83
N ASP A 173 9.56 15.50 -28.90
CA ASP A 173 10.45 14.37 -29.17
C ASP A 173 10.06 13.65 -30.47
N SER A 174 10.92 13.75 -31.49
CA SER A 174 10.71 13.13 -32.80
C SER A 174 10.68 11.61 -32.79
N ARG A 175 11.09 10.95 -31.69
CA ARG A 175 10.95 9.49 -31.53
C ARG A 175 9.52 9.10 -31.16
N TYR A 176 8.81 9.98 -30.47
CA TYR A 176 7.42 9.75 -30.06
C TYR A 176 6.43 10.36 -31.05
N MET A 177 6.71 11.54 -31.59
CA MET A 177 5.91 12.16 -32.64
C MET A 177 6.21 11.56 -34.03
N PRO A 178 5.20 11.23 -34.87
CA PRO A 178 3.75 11.33 -34.64
C PRO A 178 3.11 10.08 -34.01
N HIS A 179 3.89 9.02 -33.78
CA HIS A 179 3.40 7.68 -33.42
C HIS A 179 2.56 7.62 -32.14
N PHE A 180 2.90 8.43 -31.13
CA PHE A 180 2.24 8.47 -29.83
C PHE A 180 1.42 9.75 -29.59
N LYS A 181 1.11 10.52 -30.64
CA LYS A 181 0.40 11.82 -30.52
C LYS A 181 -0.94 11.77 -29.77
N ASP A 182 -1.57 10.59 -29.74
CA ASP A 182 -2.86 10.34 -29.10
C ASP A 182 -2.78 9.52 -27.81
N CYS A 183 -1.55 9.22 -27.35
CA CYS A 183 -1.33 8.59 -26.05
C CYS A 183 -1.54 9.61 -24.93
N ILE A 184 -2.31 9.23 -23.91
CA ILE A 184 -2.70 10.12 -22.80
C ILE A 184 -2.09 9.72 -21.44
N GLY A 185 -1.40 8.59 -21.38
CA GLY A 185 -0.71 8.13 -20.18
C GLY A 185 -0.46 6.62 -20.20
N ALA A 186 -0.02 6.09 -19.06
CA ALA A 186 0.20 4.68 -18.86
C ALA A 186 -0.58 4.15 -17.66
N ILE A 187 -1.01 2.89 -17.73
CA ILE A 187 -1.64 2.15 -16.63
C ILE A 187 -0.73 0.99 -16.24
N ASP A 188 -0.47 0.87 -14.94
CA ASP A 188 0.27 -0.28 -14.42
C ASP A 188 -0.22 -0.69 -13.03
N GLY A 189 0.03 -1.96 -12.70
CA GLY A 189 -0.25 -2.55 -11.40
C GLY A 189 1.01 -2.57 -10.53
N THR A 190 0.86 -2.32 -9.24
CA THR A 190 1.95 -2.45 -8.28
C THR A 190 1.49 -3.11 -7.00
N HIS A 191 2.39 -3.84 -6.35
CA HIS A 191 2.11 -4.53 -5.09
C HIS A 191 2.77 -3.81 -3.93
N ILE A 192 1.94 -3.34 -2.99
CA ILE A 192 2.38 -2.74 -1.73
C ILE A 192 2.28 -3.80 -0.62
N ALA A 193 3.31 -3.95 0.21
CA ALA A 193 3.28 -4.89 1.32
C ALA A 193 2.12 -4.59 2.28
N ALA A 194 1.37 -5.64 2.65
CA ALA A 194 0.23 -5.53 3.55
C ALA A 194 0.54 -6.19 4.89
N ILE A 195 0.15 -5.55 5.99
CA ILE A 195 0.24 -6.13 7.34
C ILE A 195 -1.18 -6.47 7.78
N LEU A 196 -1.46 -7.77 7.86
CA LEU A 196 -2.79 -8.32 8.12
C LEU A 196 -2.73 -9.41 9.20
N PRO A 197 -3.81 -9.62 9.97
CA PRO A 197 -3.95 -10.77 10.85
C PRO A 197 -3.76 -12.10 10.08
N PRO A 198 -3.16 -13.15 10.68
CA PRO A 198 -2.85 -14.40 9.98
C PRO A 198 -4.06 -15.05 9.27
N ASN A 199 -5.24 -14.95 9.86
CA ASN A 199 -6.49 -15.49 9.33
C ASN A 199 -7.03 -14.74 8.08
N GLU A 200 -6.50 -13.57 7.77
CA GLU A 200 -6.91 -12.72 6.65
C GLU A 200 -5.84 -12.65 5.55
N GLN A 201 -4.66 -13.25 5.75
CA GLN A 201 -3.55 -13.11 4.81
C GLN A 201 -3.75 -13.86 3.50
N ILE A 202 -4.51 -14.96 3.49
CA ILE A 202 -4.58 -15.89 2.34
C ILE A 202 -4.93 -15.18 1.02
N PRO A 203 -5.97 -14.33 0.92
CA PRO A 203 -6.28 -13.60 -0.31
C PRO A 203 -5.19 -12.61 -0.73
N TYR A 204 -4.41 -12.11 0.22
CA TYR A 204 -3.40 -11.09 -0.06
C TYR A 204 -2.05 -11.68 -0.48
N ILE A 205 -1.88 -13.00 -0.39
CA ILE A 205 -0.66 -13.68 -0.83
C ILE A 205 -0.78 -13.99 -2.33
N GLY A 206 -0.13 -13.16 -3.13
CA GLY A 206 0.02 -13.38 -4.57
C GLY A 206 1.28 -14.19 -4.91
N ARG A 207 1.75 -14.00 -6.15
CA ARG A 207 2.96 -14.65 -6.70
C ARG A 207 4.23 -14.43 -5.88
N LYS A 208 4.31 -13.33 -5.11
CA LYS A 208 5.48 -12.96 -4.29
C LYS A 208 5.60 -13.78 -3.00
N GLY A 209 4.60 -14.59 -2.64
CA GLY A 209 4.62 -15.40 -1.41
C GLY A 209 4.50 -14.60 -0.10
N ILE A 210 4.35 -13.28 -0.19
CA ILE A 210 4.11 -12.38 0.94
C ILE A 210 2.75 -11.68 0.77
N PRO A 211 2.05 -11.34 1.87
CA PRO A 211 0.83 -10.55 1.80
C PRO A 211 1.09 -9.16 1.20
N THR A 212 0.35 -8.82 0.15
CA THR A 212 0.41 -7.52 -0.53
C THR A 212 -0.98 -7.03 -0.87
N GLN A 213 -1.16 -5.73 -1.00
CA GLN A 213 -2.29 -5.12 -1.70
C GLN A 213 -1.87 -4.84 -3.14
N ASN A 214 -2.73 -5.19 -4.08
CA ASN A 214 -2.55 -4.78 -5.47
C ASN A 214 -3.16 -3.38 -5.64
N VAL A 215 -2.40 -2.50 -6.27
CA VAL A 215 -2.75 -1.10 -6.54
C VAL A 215 -2.55 -0.85 -8.03
N MET A 216 -3.62 -0.51 -8.73
CA MET A 216 -3.53 -0.05 -10.11
C MET A 216 -3.45 1.47 -10.12
N ALA A 217 -2.56 2.04 -10.92
CA ALA A 217 -2.44 3.48 -11.08
C ALA A 217 -2.36 3.88 -12.55
N VAL A 218 -2.91 5.06 -12.85
CA VAL A 218 -2.75 5.74 -14.13
C VAL A 218 -1.79 6.91 -13.92
N CYS A 219 -0.80 7.02 -14.79
CA CYS A 219 0.23 8.05 -14.74
C CYS A 219 0.26 8.83 -16.05
N ASP A 220 0.34 10.16 -15.97
CA ASP A 220 0.52 11.02 -17.12
C ASP A 220 2.00 11.18 -17.51
N PHE A 221 2.27 12.01 -18.52
CA PHE A 221 3.64 12.27 -19.00
C PHE A 221 4.45 13.19 -18.08
N ASN A 222 3.80 13.86 -17.11
CA ASN A 222 4.46 14.64 -16.07
C ASN A 222 4.87 13.75 -14.88
N MET A 223 4.68 12.43 -14.98
CA MET A 223 4.90 11.46 -13.92
C MET A 223 3.95 11.67 -12.72
N CYS A 224 2.78 12.28 -12.95
CA CYS A 224 1.74 12.50 -11.97
C CYS A 224 0.70 11.40 -12.05
N PHE A 225 0.26 10.90 -10.89
CA PHE A 225 -0.88 9.99 -10.84
C PHE A 225 -2.18 10.76 -11.14
N THR A 226 -2.93 10.28 -12.12
CA THR A 226 -4.24 10.85 -12.52
C THR A 226 -5.41 9.95 -12.13
N PHE A 227 -5.14 8.71 -11.72
CA PHE A 227 -6.09 7.81 -11.11
C PHE A 227 -5.35 6.74 -10.28
N VAL A 228 -5.89 6.35 -9.13
CA VAL A 228 -5.34 5.27 -8.31
C VAL A 228 -6.49 4.42 -7.77
N MET A 229 -6.42 3.11 -7.98
CA MET A 229 -7.31 2.13 -7.37
C MET A 229 -6.50 1.25 -6.42
N ALA A 230 -6.76 1.42 -5.13
CA ALA A 230 -6.11 0.66 -4.05
C ALA A 230 -7.12 -0.22 -3.30
N GLY A 231 -6.60 -1.12 -2.46
CA GLY A 231 -7.42 -1.94 -1.55
C GLY A 231 -7.73 -3.34 -2.07
N TRP A 232 -7.26 -3.71 -3.26
CA TRP A 232 -7.43 -5.05 -3.80
C TRP A 232 -6.47 -6.05 -3.17
N GLU A 233 -6.90 -7.31 -3.11
CA GLU A 233 -6.09 -8.39 -2.58
C GLU A 233 -4.87 -8.64 -3.48
N GLY A 234 -3.74 -8.99 -2.88
CA GLY A 234 -2.50 -9.27 -3.61
C GLY A 234 -2.54 -10.48 -4.53
N SER A 235 -3.54 -11.37 -4.39
CA SER A 235 -3.78 -12.44 -5.37
C SER A 235 -4.62 -11.99 -6.57
N ALA A 236 -5.21 -10.79 -6.52
CA ALA A 236 -6.04 -10.28 -7.62
C ALA A 236 -5.17 -9.96 -8.84
N HIS A 237 -5.62 -10.41 -10.01
CA HIS A 237 -5.01 -10.06 -11.29
C HIS A 237 -5.27 -8.60 -11.65
N ASP A 238 -4.27 -7.93 -12.22
CA ASP A 238 -4.36 -6.54 -12.69
C ASP A 238 -5.54 -6.32 -13.63
N THR A 239 -5.79 -7.29 -14.53
CA THR A 239 -6.96 -7.29 -15.42
C THR A 239 -8.29 -7.14 -14.68
N ARG A 240 -8.44 -7.80 -13.53
CA ARG A 240 -9.69 -7.77 -12.75
C ARG A 240 -9.91 -6.39 -12.14
N ILE A 241 -8.85 -5.82 -11.57
CA ILE A 241 -8.84 -4.48 -10.96
C ILE A 241 -9.18 -3.45 -12.02
N PHE A 242 -8.52 -3.53 -13.19
CA PHE A 242 -8.78 -2.68 -14.33
C PHE A 242 -10.22 -2.75 -14.81
N LEU A 243 -10.75 -3.95 -15.03
CA LEU A 243 -12.12 -4.13 -15.49
C LEU A 243 -13.14 -3.59 -14.49
N ASP A 244 -12.89 -3.72 -13.18
CA ASP A 244 -13.76 -3.14 -12.15
C ASP A 244 -13.71 -1.61 -12.17
N ALA A 245 -12.50 -1.03 -12.28
CA ALA A 245 -12.29 0.42 -12.33
C ALA A 245 -13.04 1.08 -13.50
N ILE A 246 -12.95 0.50 -14.70
CA ILE A 246 -13.55 1.09 -15.92
C ILE A 246 -15.05 0.80 -16.07
N ARG A 247 -15.60 -0.17 -15.32
CA ARG A 247 -17.02 -0.57 -15.45
C ARG A 247 -17.89 0.08 -14.40
N ASP A 248 -17.39 0.30 -13.20
CA ASP A 248 -18.17 0.89 -12.12
C ASP A 248 -18.04 2.42 -12.10
N PRO A 249 -19.12 3.16 -12.42
CA PRO A 249 -19.09 4.63 -12.50
C PRO A 249 -18.71 5.31 -11.18
N LYS A 250 -18.83 4.62 -10.03
CA LYS A 250 -18.48 5.19 -8.73
C LYS A 250 -17.01 5.59 -8.64
N TYR A 251 -16.14 4.92 -9.40
CA TYR A 251 -14.70 5.18 -9.39
C TYR A 251 -14.33 6.41 -10.22
N LYS A 252 -15.22 6.90 -11.09
CA LYS A 252 -14.96 8.04 -11.98
C LYS A 252 -13.65 7.88 -12.76
N PHE A 253 -13.41 6.69 -13.29
CA PHE A 253 -12.23 6.40 -14.08
C PHE A 253 -12.13 7.37 -15.28
N PRO A 254 -10.95 7.96 -15.55
CA PRO A 254 -10.77 8.89 -16.67
C PRO A 254 -10.72 8.11 -17.99
N HIS A 255 -11.88 7.84 -18.59
CA HIS A 255 -11.94 7.10 -19.84
C HIS A 255 -11.27 7.86 -20.99
N PRO A 256 -10.51 7.18 -21.87
CA PRO A 256 -9.94 7.80 -23.06
C PRO A 256 -11.05 8.28 -24.00
N PRO A 257 -11.02 9.55 -24.46
CA PRO A 257 -11.90 10.03 -25.52
C PRO A 257 -11.68 9.28 -26.83
N ASN A 258 -12.64 9.40 -27.76
CA ASN A 258 -12.49 8.80 -29.09
C ASN A 258 -11.21 9.27 -29.78
N GLY A 259 -10.39 8.33 -30.22
CA GLY A 259 -9.11 8.59 -30.88
C GLY A 259 -7.92 8.64 -29.92
N LYS A 260 -8.13 8.75 -28.61
CA LYS A 260 -7.09 8.72 -27.58
C LYS A 260 -6.93 7.32 -26.98
N TYR A 261 -5.78 7.05 -26.36
CA TYR A 261 -5.52 5.77 -25.70
C TYR A 261 -4.52 5.85 -24.55
N TYR A 262 -4.65 4.93 -23.59
CA TYR A 262 -3.63 4.63 -22.60
C TYR A 262 -2.70 3.52 -23.07
N LEU A 263 -1.44 3.57 -22.67
CA LEU A 263 -0.54 2.41 -22.73
C LEU A 263 -0.74 1.51 -21.52
N VAL A 264 -0.74 0.20 -21.73
CA VAL A 264 -0.93 -0.79 -20.67
C VAL A 264 0.09 -1.92 -20.79
N ASP A 265 0.39 -2.64 -19.71
CA ASP A 265 1.20 -3.86 -19.81
C ASP A 265 0.42 -4.98 -20.52
N SER A 266 1.14 -5.97 -21.05
CA SER A 266 0.65 -7.19 -21.70
C SER A 266 -0.34 -8.02 -20.85
N GLY A 267 -0.34 -7.83 -19.53
CA GLY A 267 -1.30 -8.41 -18.59
C GLY A 267 -2.70 -7.77 -18.65
N TYR A 268 -2.86 -6.63 -19.31
CA TYR A 268 -4.14 -5.97 -19.48
C TYR A 268 -4.82 -6.38 -20.81
N PRO A 269 -6.16 -6.34 -20.88
CA PRO A 269 -6.85 -6.68 -22.12
C PRO A 269 -6.59 -5.62 -23.20
N GLN A 270 -6.33 -6.08 -24.43
CA GLN A 270 -6.26 -5.22 -25.60
C GLN A 270 -7.67 -4.81 -26.02
N MET A 271 -8.03 -3.53 -25.88
CA MET A 271 -9.34 -3.03 -26.28
C MET A 271 -9.26 -1.58 -26.76
N LYS A 272 -10.31 -1.07 -27.41
CA LYS A 272 -10.32 0.31 -27.91
C LYS A 272 -10.03 1.29 -26.77
N GLY A 273 -9.04 2.16 -26.96
CA GLY A 273 -8.59 3.12 -25.95
C GLY A 273 -7.49 2.60 -25.01
N TYR A 274 -7.07 1.34 -25.10
CA TYR A 274 -6.04 0.76 -24.24
C TYR A 274 -5.12 -0.13 -25.06
N LEU A 275 -3.88 0.34 -25.25
CA LEU A 275 -2.89 -0.24 -26.14
C LEU A 275 -1.80 -0.96 -25.34
N GLY A 276 -1.80 -2.29 -25.39
CA GLY A 276 -0.72 -3.13 -24.90
C GLY A 276 0.43 -3.25 -25.90
N PRO A 277 1.62 -3.66 -25.45
CA PRO A 277 2.75 -3.92 -26.33
C PRO A 277 2.47 -5.10 -27.27
N TYR A 278 3.10 -5.07 -28.45
CA TYR A 278 3.12 -6.23 -29.35
C TYR A 278 3.73 -7.43 -28.66
N ARG A 279 2.98 -8.53 -28.63
CA ARG A 279 3.46 -9.79 -28.03
C ARG A 279 4.61 -10.34 -28.87
N SER A 280 5.60 -10.91 -28.21
CA SER A 280 6.73 -11.63 -28.83
C SER A 280 7.73 -10.77 -29.60
N GLN A 281 7.67 -9.44 -29.53
CA GLN A 281 8.70 -8.56 -30.06
C GLN A 281 9.52 -7.97 -28.92
N ARG A 282 10.83 -8.25 -28.88
CA ARG A 282 11.73 -7.66 -27.89
C ARG A 282 12.04 -6.22 -28.28
N TYR A 283 11.76 -5.30 -27.38
CA TYR A 283 12.15 -3.90 -27.54
C TYR A 283 13.59 -3.70 -27.07
N HIS A 284 14.45 -3.17 -27.95
CA HIS A 284 15.84 -2.88 -27.64
C HIS A 284 15.99 -1.41 -27.24
N LEU A 285 16.08 -1.13 -25.93
CA LEU A 285 16.33 0.21 -25.37
C LEU A 285 17.49 0.99 -26.07
N PRO A 286 18.60 0.35 -26.48
CA PRO A 286 19.64 1.04 -27.23
C PRO A 286 19.19 1.60 -28.58
N GLU A 287 18.34 0.88 -29.31
CA GLU A 287 17.82 1.32 -30.62
C GLU A 287 16.91 2.54 -30.47
N PHE A 288 16.06 2.53 -29.44
CA PHE A 288 15.22 3.68 -29.14
C PHE A 288 16.02 4.93 -28.73
N ARG A 289 17.11 4.75 -27.97
CA ARG A 289 17.99 5.87 -27.59
C ARG A 289 18.70 6.48 -28.79
N ARG A 290 19.05 5.66 -29.79
CA ARG A 290 19.71 6.13 -31.02
C ARG A 290 18.77 6.92 -31.93
N GLY A 291 17.45 6.70 -31.80
CA GLY A 291 16.46 7.23 -32.74
C GLY A 291 16.58 6.53 -34.10
N ARG A 292 15.46 6.31 -34.80
CA ARG A 292 15.59 5.85 -36.19
C ARG A 292 16.22 6.98 -37.01
N PRO A 293 17.21 6.72 -37.88
CA PRO A 293 17.58 7.66 -38.92
C PRO A 293 16.32 7.94 -39.75
N VAL A 294 16.04 9.20 -40.04
CA VAL A 294 14.98 9.58 -40.97
C VAL A 294 15.39 9.01 -42.34
N SER A 295 14.81 7.88 -42.74
CA SER A 295 15.04 7.34 -44.08
C SER A 295 14.25 8.20 -45.07
N GLU A 296 14.92 9.16 -45.70
CA GLU A 296 14.50 9.63 -47.02
C GLU A 296 14.57 8.45 -48.01
N ASN A 297 13.54 8.36 -48.86
CA ASN A 297 13.43 7.47 -50.03
C ASN A 297 12.90 6.05 -49.79
N ALA A 298 11.59 5.96 -49.53
CA ALA A 298 10.79 4.89 -50.12
C ALA A 298 10.43 5.29 -51.57
N HIS A 299 11.37 5.10 -52.49
CA HIS A 299 11.09 4.99 -53.93
C HIS A 299 11.53 3.60 -54.37
N GLY A 300 10.56 2.84 -54.86
CA GLY A 300 10.71 1.45 -55.19
C GLY A 300 11.77 1.19 -56.25
N ARG A 301 12.40 0.03 -56.15
CA ARG A 301 12.94 -0.70 -57.30
C ARG A 301 12.68 -2.18 -57.07
N GLU A 302 11.87 -2.74 -57.96
CA GLU A 302 11.82 -4.18 -58.24
C GLU A 302 13.08 -4.62 -58.99
N SER A 303 13.37 -5.91 -58.87
CA SER A 303 14.10 -6.80 -59.79
C SER A 303 15.63 -6.84 -59.73
N GLY A 304 16.15 -8.06 -59.68
CA GLY A 304 17.38 -8.44 -60.37
C GLY A 304 18.34 -9.31 -59.57
N ASP A 305 18.32 -10.60 -59.86
CA ASP A 305 19.41 -11.56 -59.62
C ASP A 305 20.73 -11.06 -60.26
N ASP A 306 21.88 -11.42 -59.67
CA ASP A 306 23.07 -11.93 -60.38
C ASP A 306 24.20 -12.25 -59.39
N ASP A 307 24.90 -13.34 -59.72
CA ASP A 307 25.90 -14.09 -58.98
C ASP A 307 27.31 -13.44 -58.91
N ASP A 308 28.15 -14.10 -58.10
CA ASP A 308 29.59 -14.31 -58.25
C ASP A 308 30.63 -13.31 -57.67
N ASP A 309 31.34 -13.89 -56.69
CA ASP A 309 32.80 -14.06 -56.62
C ASP A 309 33.75 -12.94 -56.16
N ASN A 310 34.33 -13.25 -54.99
CA ASN A 310 35.75 -13.41 -54.69
C ASN A 310 36.64 -12.24 -54.22
N ASP A 311 37.37 -12.66 -53.17
CA ASP A 311 38.78 -12.43 -52.83
C ASP A 311 39.21 -11.26 -51.93
N ASP A 312 39.64 -11.72 -50.75
CA ASP A 312 40.94 -11.49 -50.12
C ASP A 312 41.33 -10.07 -49.70
N SER A 313 41.53 -9.87 -48.39
CA SER A 313 42.83 -10.14 -47.74
C SER A 313 42.85 -9.68 -46.28
N ASP A 314 43.27 -10.60 -45.41
CA ASP A 314 44.22 -10.50 -44.30
C ASP A 314 44.26 -9.23 -43.40
N ASP A 315 44.02 -9.40 -42.10
CA ASP A 315 45.14 -9.55 -41.14
C ASP A 315 44.65 -9.73 -39.68
N ASP A 316 45.38 -10.62 -39.01
CA ASP A 316 45.28 -11.09 -37.63
C ASP A 316 45.45 -9.99 -36.55
N GLU A 317 44.79 -10.15 -35.39
CA GLU A 317 45.51 -10.48 -34.14
C GLU A 317 44.58 -10.82 -32.94
N SER A 318 44.91 -11.99 -32.39
CA SER A 318 44.65 -12.59 -31.06
C SER A 318 44.11 -11.71 -29.92
N SER A 319 43.21 -12.19 -29.05
CA SER A 319 43.59 -13.18 -28.02
C SER A 319 42.39 -13.80 -27.25
N SER A 320 42.50 -15.13 -27.12
CA SER A 320 41.96 -16.10 -26.15
C SER A 320 41.53 -15.59 -24.76
N SER A 321 40.44 -16.08 -24.15
CA SER A 321 40.33 -17.41 -23.53
C SER A 321 38.86 -17.68 -23.13
N SER A 322 38.20 -18.73 -23.66
CA SER A 322 37.98 -20.07 -23.04
C SER A 322 37.47 -20.03 -21.58
N ASN A 323 36.26 -20.49 -21.27
CA ASN A 323 35.94 -21.92 -21.24
C ASN A 323 34.48 -22.27 -21.59
N SER A 324 34.40 -23.37 -22.32
CA SER A 324 33.28 -24.25 -22.63
C SER A 324 32.65 -24.92 -21.40
N ASP A 325 31.38 -25.29 -21.51
CA ASP A 325 30.96 -26.67 -21.22
C ASP A 325 29.67 -27.07 -22.00
N ASN A 326 29.82 -28.23 -22.64
CA ASN A 326 28.96 -29.11 -23.44
C ASN A 326 27.46 -29.15 -23.04
N GLN A 327 26.52 -29.01 -23.98
CA GLN A 327 25.99 -30.02 -24.92
C GLN A 327 25.22 -31.17 -24.25
N GLU A 328 23.89 -31.16 -24.41
CA GLU A 328 23.10 -32.38 -24.55
C GLU A 328 21.89 -32.11 -25.47
N ASP A 329 21.90 -32.82 -26.60
CA ASP A 329 20.80 -33.01 -27.52
C ASP A 329 19.63 -33.74 -26.85
N LEU A 330 18.38 -33.36 -27.17
CA LEU A 330 17.31 -34.35 -27.31
C LEU A 330 16.22 -33.89 -28.28
N LYS A 331 16.03 -34.78 -29.25
CA LYS A 331 15.12 -34.79 -30.38
C LYS A 331 13.63 -34.76 -29.99
N VAL A 332 12.86 -34.08 -30.86
CA VAL A 332 11.63 -34.54 -31.51
C VAL A 332 10.50 -35.07 -30.62
N THR A 333 9.36 -34.36 -30.65
CA THR A 333 8.08 -34.96 -31.07
C THR A 333 7.19 -33.94 -31.76
N ASN A 334 6.94 -34.18 -33.06
CA ASN A 334 5.78 -33.71 -33.80
C ASN A 334 4.49 -34.21 -33.14
N TYR A 335 3.46 -33.36 -33.09
CA TYR A 335 2.11 -33.77 -33.50
C TYR A 335 1.47 -32.64 -34.31
N LYS A 336 1.35 -32.92 -35.62
CA LYS A 336 0.38 -32.32 -36.54
C LYS A 336 -0.99 -32.90 -36.21
N SER A 337 -2.02 -32.05 -36.27
CA SER A 337 -3.40 -32.36 -36.68
C SER A 337 -4.26 -31.13 -36.31
N ASP A 338 -5.10 -30.53 -37.12
CA ASP A 338 -5.45 -30.66 -38.54
C ASP A 338 -6.13 -29.32 -38.89
N GLU A 339 -5.97 -28.89 -40.14
CA GLU A 339 -6.77 -27.83 -40.76
C GLU A 339 -8.17 -28.38 -41.06
N GLU A 340 -9.22 -27.67 -40.66
CA GLU A 340 -10.47 -27.65 -41.44
C GLU A 340 -10.92 -26.20 -41.65
N ASN A 341 -10.81 -25.76 -42.90
CA ASN A 341 -11.43 -24.56 -43.45
C ASN A 341 -12.89 -24.89 -43.82
N ILE A 342 -13.85 -24.11 -43.33
CA ILE A 342 -15.15 -23.93 -43.98
C ILE A 342 -15.51 -22.43 -43.96
N SER A 343 -15.52 -21.84 -45.15
CA SER A 343 -16.22 -20.60 -45.54
C SER A 343 -17.74 -20.84 -45.52
N THR A 344 -18.65 -19.91 -45.30
CA THR A 344 -18.91 -18.60 -45.94
C THR A 344 -20.05 -17.93 -45.14
N ASP A 345 -20.03 -16.59 -45.15
CA ASP A 345 -21.13 -15.62 -45.12
C ASP A 345 -22.58 -16.12 -44.88
N GLU A 346 -23.27 -15.50 -43.92
CA GLU A 346 -24.59 -14.88 -44.14
C GLU A 346 -25.00 -14.00 -42.93
N GLU A 347 -25.30 -12.73 -43.22
CA GLU A 347 -25.91 -11.77 -42.31
C GLU A 347 -27.40 -12.09 -42.12
N GLU A 348 -27.84 -12.36 -40.90
CA GLU A 348 -29.25 -12.22 -40.53
C GLU A 348 -29.41 -11.38 -39.24
N ASN A 349 -30.16 -10.30 -39.40
CA ASN A 349 -30.67 -9.45 -38.32
C ASN A 349 -31.52 -10.29 -37.35
N ILE A 350 -31.09 -10.40 -36.10
CA ILE A 350 -31.92 -10.94 -35.01
C ILE A 350 -32.27 -9.81 -34.05
N GLU A 351 -33.57 -9.53 -34.02
CA GLU A 351 -34.31 -8.64 -33.14
C GLU A 351 -34.04 -8.99 -31.66
N ILE A 352 -33.78 -7.96 -30.85
CA ILE A 352 -33.54 -8.05 -29.40
C ILE A 352 -34.88 -8.24 -28.68
N PRO A 353 -35.12 -9.33 -27.93
CA PRO A 353 -36.22 -9.39 -26.97
C PRO A 353 -35.78 -8.79 -25.63
N GLU A 354 -36.64 -7.94 -25.05
CA GLU A 354 -36.49 -7.46 -23.67
C GLU A 354 -36.44 -8.63 -22.65
N PRO A 355 -35.68 -8.50 -21.55
CA PRO A 355 -35.37 -9.63 -20.68
C PRO A 355 -36.58 -10.03 -19.82
N MET A 356 -36.88 -11.33 -19.82
CA MET A 356 -37.78 -11.96 -18.84
C MET A 356 -37.09 -12.07 -17.48
N ASP A 357 -37.82 -11.72 -16.42
CA ASP A 357 -37.41 -11.92 -15.02
C ASP A 357 -37.21 -13.41 -14.73
N ILE A 358 -35.95 -13.80 -14.52
CA ILE A 358 -35.58 -15.12 -14.00
C ILE A 358 -34.98 -14.91 -12.60
N GLU A 359 -35.77 -15.24 -11.57
CA GLU A 359 -35.24 -15.52 -10.24
C GLU A 359 -34.31 -16.74 -10.33
N GLN A 360 -33.00 -16.51 -10.30
CA GLN A 360 -32.00 -17.56 -10.08
C GLN A 360 -31.41 -17.43 -8.68
N THR A 361 -31.76 -18.42 -7.85
CA THR A 361 -31.22 -18.67 -6.52
C THR A 361 -29.73 -19.03 -6.58
N ASP A 362 -28.91 -18.29 -5.85
CA ASP A 362 -27.49 -18.57 -5.58
C ASP A 362 -27.33 -19.73 -4.56
N PRO A 363 -26.54 -20.78 -4.84
CA PRO A 363 -26.30 -21.88 -3.90
C PRO A 363 -25.23 -21.59 -2.82
N TYR A 364 -24.67 -20.37 -2.73
CA TYR A 364 -23.75 -20.02 -1.64
C TYR A 364 -24.11 -18.68 -0.99
N GLY A 365 -25.12 -18.72 -0.12
CA GLY A 365 -25.49 -17.61 0.75
C GLY A 365 -24.31 -17.06 1.57
N LYS A 366 -23.72 -15.96 1.11
CA LYS A 366 -22.92 -15.04 1.92
C LYS A 366 -23.30 -13.60 1.59
N ARG A 367 -23.79 -12.92 2.62
CA ARG A 367 -24.15 -11.49 2.64
C ARG A 367 -23.02 -10.63 2.07
N LYS A 368 -23.36 -9.80 1.07
CA LYS A 368 -22.62 -8.58 0.73
C LYS A 368 -22.43 -7.76 2.01
N LEU A 369 -21.19 -7.59 2.46
CA LEU A 369 -20.85 -6.46 3.31
C LEU A 369 -20.61 -5.26 2.40
N GLU A 370 -21.42 -4.24 2.62
CA GLU A 370 -21.30 -2.92 2.03
C GLU A 370 -19.94 -2.29 2.32
N SER A 371 -19.49 -1.48 1.37
CA SER A 371 -18.22 -0.77 1.28
C SER A 371 -18.06 0.35 2.33
N ASN A 372 -18.01 -0.01 3.62
CA ASN A 372 -17.60 0.86 4.73
C ASN A 372 -16.38 0.31 5.51
N ILE A 373 -15.80 -0.81 5.06
CA ILE A 373 -14.82 -1.60 5.82
C ILE A 373 -13.50 -0.87 6.11
N GLN A 374 -13.09 0.12 5.31
CA GLN A 374 -11.81 0.81 5.55
C GLN A 374 -11.82 1.82 6.71
N LYS A 375 -13.01 2.31 7.14
CA LYS A 375 -13.13 3.21 8.30
C LYS A 375 -13.28 2.44 9.62
N ASP A 376 -14.01 1.32 9.60
CA ASP A 376 -14.40 0.63 10.83
C ASP A 376 -13.38 -0.41 11.32
N ASP A 377 -12.64 -1.08 10.42
CA ASP A 377 -11.68 -2.10 10.87
C ASP A 377 -10.40 -1.51 11.47
N TYR A 378 -9.98 -0.32 11.03
CA TYR A 378 -8.89 0.42 11.66
C TYR A 378 -9.27 0.89 13.07
N LEU A 379 -10.51 1.32 13.28
CA LEU A 379 -11.02 1.74 14.59
C LEU A 379 -11.33 0.55 15.52
N ARG A 380 -11.65 -0.63 14.98
CA ARG A 380 -11.91 -1.85 15.77
C ARG A 380 -10.62 -2.56 16.22
N THR A 381 -9.54 -2.52 15.44
CA THR A 381 -8.24 -3.07 15.88
C THR A 381 -7.58 -2.23 16.98
N LEU A 382 -7.86 -0.93 17.04
CA LEU A 382 -7.30 -0.03 18.08
C LEU A 382 -8.02 -0.10 19.44
N ASN A 383 -9.24 -0.65 19.49
CA ASN A 383 -10.06 -0.70 20.70
C ASN A 383 -10.09 -2.07 21.40
N LYS A 384 -9.36 -3.08 20.91
CA LYS A 384 -9.35 -4.42 21.52
C LYS A 384 -8.18 -4.72 22.44
N ASP A 385 -7.16 -3.86 22.47
CA ASP A 385 -5.98 -4.05 23.33
C ASP A 385 -5.64 -2.80 24.18
N TYR A 386 -6.62 -2.20 24.85
CA TYR A 386 -6.39 -1.30 26.01
C TYR A 386 -7.55 -1.28 26.99
#